data_AF-A0AAJ2PFB0-F1
#
_entry.id   AF-A0AAJ2PFB0-F1
#
_cell.length_a   1.000
_cell.length_b   1.000
_cell.length_c   1.000
_cell.angle_alpha   90.00
_cell.angle_beta   90.00
_cell.angle_gamma   90.00
#
_symmetry.space_group_name_H-M   'P 1'
#
loop_
_entity.id
_entity.type
_entity.pdbx_description
1 polymer ?
#
loop_
_entity_poly.entity_id
_entity_poly.type
_entity_poly.pdbx_seq_one_letter_code
_entity_poly.pdbx_strand_id
1 'polypeptide(L)'
;MDSETFVKKALPKIKKLIVKTLYNKHKLTQTEIANKLYISQASVSYYINDLRAIGSFEMNEKIVKSIEIFADRITNEKISKKDLEEFYEEIRNSI
;
A
#
# COMPACT_ATOMS: atom_id res chain seq x y z
N MET A 1 7.43 2.11 -16.51
CA MET A 1 6.33 1.15 -16.82
C MET A 1 5.10 1.86 -17.41
N ASP A 2 4.25 1.22 -18.24
CA ASP A 2 3.01 1.86 -18.74
C ASP A 2 1.89 1.96 -17.67
N SER A 3 0.89 2.82 -17.91
CA SER A 3 -0.20 3.10 -16.96
C SER A 3 -1.02 1.86 -16.63
N GLU A 4 -1.31 1.04 -17.64
CA GLU A 4 -2.13 -0.15 -17.50
C GLU A 4 -1.45 -1.23 -16.64
N THR A 5 -0.16 -1.45 -16.85
CA THR A 5 0.63 -2.40 -16.06
C THR A 5 0.79 -1.93 -14.61
N PHE A 6 0.98 -0.63 -14.37
CA PHE A 6 1.04 -0.09 -13.01
C PHE A 6 -0.24 -0.39 -12.24
N VAL A 7 -1.39 -0.01 -12.82
CA VAL A 7 -2.69 -0.13 -12.16
C VAL A 7 -3.09 -1.60 -11.96
N LYS A 8 -2.82 -2.48 -12.92
CA LYS A 8 -3.23 -3.89 -12.85
C LYS A 8 -2.28 -4.77 -12.05
N LYS A 9 -0.99 -4.45 -11.97
CA LYS A 9 0.03 -5.34 -11.36
C LYS A 9 0.74 -4.74 -10.16
N ALA A 10 1.20 -3.49 -10.25
CA ALA A 10 2.02 -2.88 -9.19
C ALA A 10 1.17 -2.30 -8.06
N LEU A 11 0.16 -1.49 -8.38
CA LEU A 11 -0.68 -0.81 -7.39
C LEU A 11 -1.37 -1.77 -6.40
N PRO A 12 -1.92 -2.93 -6.80
CA PRO A 12 -2.48 -3.89 -5.84
C PRO A 12 -1.42 -4.45 -4.89
N LYS A 13 -0.18 -4.65 -5.35
CA LYS A 13 0.93 -5.13 -4.51
C LYS A 13 1.40 -4.05 -3.52
N ILE A 14 1.47 -2.80 -3.97
CA ILE A 14 1.78 -1.65 -3.12
C ILE A 14 0.73 -1.53 -2.01
N LYS A 15 -0.56 -1.50 -2.37
CA LYS A 15 -1.68 -1.43 -1.41
C LYS A 15 -1.64 -2.59 -0.42
N LYS A 16 -1.37 -3.81 -0.90
CA LYS A 16 -1.24 -4.99 -0.05
C LYS A 16 -0.10 -4.84 0.97
N LEU A 17 1.05 -4.35 0.55
CA LEU A 17 2.19 -4.14 1.44
C LEU A 17 1.87 -3.10 2.51
N ILE A 18 1.30 -1.94 2.13
CA ILE A 18 0.86 -0.91 3.08
C ILE A 18 -0.13 -1.50 4.10
N VAL A 19 -1.18 -2.18 3.62
CA VAL A 19 -2.20 -2.78 4.50
C VAL A 19 -1.58 -3.80 5.45
N LYS A 20 -0.71 -4.69 4.95
CA LYS A 20 -0.05 -5.69 5.81
C LYS A 20 0.87 -5.06 6.83
N THR A 21 1.60 -3.99 6.49
CA THR A 21 2.43 -3.26 7.44
C THR A 21 1.56 -2.60 8.52
N LEU A 22 0.50 -1.89 8.14
CA LEU A 22 -0.42 -1.27 9.09
C LEU A 22 -1.10 -2.28 10.02
N TYR A 23 -1.51 -3.44 9.49
CA TYR A 23 -2.18 -4.47 10.27
C TYR A 23 -1.22 -5.25 11.17
N ASN A 24 -0.09 -5.72 10.62
CA ASN A 24 0.82 -6.61 11.35
C ASN A 24 1.77 -5.86 12.28
N LYS A 25 2.34 -4.74 11.82
CA LYS A 25 3.34 -3.95 12.57
C LYS A 25 2.67 -2.94 13.49
N HIS A 26 1.73 -2.16 12.96
CA HIS A 26 1.07 -1.08 13.71
C HIS A 26 -0.22 -1.50 14.42
N LYS A 27 -0.66 -2.76 14.24
CA LYS A 27 -1.83 -3.35 14.92
C LYS A 27 -3.13 -2.58 14.72
N LEU A 28 -3.25 -1.84 13.62
CA LEU A 28 -4.48 -1.11 13.29
C LEU A 28 -5.59 -2.09 12.91
N THR A 29 -6.83 -1.76 13.27
CA THR A 29 -8.02 -2.49 12.84
C THR A 29 -8.29 -2.29 11.36
N GLN A 30 -9.05 -3.20 10.75
CA GLN A 30 -9.38 -3.10 9.33
C GLN A 30 -10.17 -1.83 8.99
N THR A 31 -10.99 -1.34 9.93
CA THR A 31 -11.77 -0.10 9.80
C THR A 31 -10.87 1.14 9.85
N GLU A 32 -9.90 1.19 10.76
CA GLU A 32 -8.93 2.29 10.83
C GLU A 32 -8.09 2.38 9.55
N ILE A 33 -7.64 1.23 9.04
CA ILE A 33 -6.89 1.14 7.78
C ILE A 33 -7.76 1.62 6.61
N ALA A 34 -9.01 1.18 6.54
CA ALA A 34 -9.96 1.59 5.50
C ALA A 34 -10.13 3.12 5.46
N ASN A 35 -10.30 3.73 6.63
CA ASN A 35 -10.44 5.18 6.78
C ASN A 35 -9.16 5.93 6.39
N LYS A 36 -7.99 5.46 6.83
CA LYS A 36 -6.69 6.09 6.52
C LYS A 36 -6.28 5.97 5.05
N LEU A 37 -6.69 4.89 4.38
CA LEU A 37 -6.36 4.63 2.97
C LEU A 37 -7.46 5.02 1.98
N TYR A 38 -8.59 5.53 2.45
CA TYR A 38 -9.74 5.90 1.61
C TYR A 38 -10.25 4.72 0.74
N ILE A 39 -10.31 3.52 1.31
CA ILE A 39 -10.81 2.29 0.67
C ILE A 39 -11.85 1.60 1.55
N SER A 40 -12.56 0.59 1.01
CA SER A 40 -13.51 -0.18 1.81
C SER A 40 -12.81 -1.15 2.77
N GLN A 41 -13.44 -1.41 3.93
CA GLN A 41 -12.96 -2.45 4.86
C GLN A 41 -12.91 -3.83 4.21
N ALA A 42 -13.83 -4.13 3.26
CA ALA A 42 -13.77 -5.35 2.46
C ALA A 42 -12.48 -5.45 1.62
N SER A 43 -12.00 -4.32 1.06
CA SER A 43 -10.72 -4.29 0.33
C SER A 43 -9.54 -4.57 1.26
N VAL A 44 -9.58 -4.01 2.49
CA VAL A 44 -8.56 -4.28 3.52
C VAL A 44 -8.54 -5.76 3.89
N SER A 45 -9.71 -6.35 4.15
CA SER A 45 -9.85 -7.79 4.43
C SER A 45 -9.27 -8.63 3.30
N TYR A 46 -9.57 -8.27 2.05
CA TYR A 46 -9.00 -8.95 0.88
C TYR A 46 -7.47 -8.88 0.88
N TYR A 47 -6.86 -7.72 1.11
CA TYR A 47 -5.40 -7.58 1.12
C TYR A 47 -4.71 -8.33 2.28
N ILE A 48 -5.36 -8.40 3.45
CA ILE A 48 -4.86 -9.17 4.60
C ILE A 48 -4.87 -10.67 4.28
N ASN A 49 -6.02 -11.17 3.80
CA ASN A 49 -6.26 -12.60 3.59
C ASN A 49 -5.71 -13.13 2.27
N ASP A 50 -5.31 -12.28 1.33
CA ASP A 50 -4.74 -12.73 0.07
C ASP A 50 -3.41 -13.46 0.35
N LEU A 51 -3.48 -14.79 0.28
CA LEU A 51 -2.40 -15.76 0.51
C LEU A 51 -1.37 -15.79 -0.60
N ARG A 52 -1.60 -15.10 -1.73
CA ARG A 52 -0.58 -14.97 -2.75
C ARG A 52 0.61 -14.29 -2.08
N ALA A 53 1.74 -15.01 -1.98
CA ALA A 53 3.03 -14.39 -1.72
C ALA A 53 3.14 -13.15 -2.62
N ILE A 54 3.91 -12.14 -2.22
CA ILE A 54 4.24 -11.01 -3.10
C ILE A 54 4.98 -11.62 -4.30
N GLY A 55 4.23 -12.16 -5.26
CA GLY A 55 4.70 -13.16 -6.21
C GLY A 55 5.32 -12.43 -7.38
N SER A 56 6.57 -12.82 -7.70
CA SER A 56 7.34 -12.58 -8.93
C SER A 56 7.44 -11.17 -9.51
N PHE A 57 6.89 -10.14 -8.86
CA PHE A 57 7.30 -8.76 -9.11
C PHE A 57 8.25 -8.41 -8.00
N GLU A 58 9.54 -8.59 -8.27
CA GLU A 58 10.60 -8.10 -7.42
C GLU A 58 10.51 -6.58 -7.39
N MET A 59 9.80 -6.05 -6.39
CA MET A 59 9.94 -4.65 -6.05
C MET A 59 11.37 -4.45 -5.58
N ASN A 60 12.04 -3.48 -6.19
CA ASN A 60 13.34 -3.02 -5.72
C ASN A 60 13.29 -2.77 -4.20
N GLU A 61 14.31 -3.19 -3.47
CA GLU A 61 14.40 -3.00 -2.01
C GLU A 61 14.16 -1.55 -1.59
N LYS A 62 14.59 -0.57 -2.40
CA LYS A 62 14.33 0.86 -2.17
C LYS A 62 12.84 1.18 -2.16
N ILE A 63 12.07 0.59 -3.07
CA ILE A 63 10.62 0.80 -3.16
C ILE A 63 9.91 0.16 -1.98
N VAL A 64 10.32 -1.05 -1.61
CA VAL A 64 9.78 -1.74 -0.42
C VAL A 64 9.99 -0.87 0.82
N LYS A 65 11.21 -0.33 1.02
CA LYS A 65 11.51 0.59 2.12
C LYS A 65 10.70 1.87 2.05
N SER A 66 10.53 2.49 0.88
CA SER A 66 9.68 3.68 0.73
C SER A 66 8.23 3.40 1.11
N ILE A 67 7.69 2.23 0.76
CA ILE A 67 6.34 1.81 1.14
C ILE A 67 6.21 1.60 2.65
N GLU A 68 7.21 0.99 3.27
CA GLU A 68 7.23 0.79 4.73
C GLU A 68 7.31 2.12 5.49
N ILE A 69 8.19 3.04 5.05
CA ILE A 69 8.31 4.39 5.62
C ILE A 69 6.99 5.14 5.47
N PHE A 70 6.38 5.07 4.29
CA PHE A 70 5.09 5.70 4.06
C PHE A 70 4.04 5.12 5.00
N ALA A 71 3.93 3.78 5.12
CA ALA A 71 3.02 3.12 6.05
C ALA A 71 3.25 3.55 7.51
N ASP A 72 4.50 3.70 7.94
CA ASP A 72 4.83 4.22 9.28
C ASP A 72 4.34 5.67 9.46
N ARG A 73 4.43 6.51 8.43
CA ARG A 73 3.90 7.89 8.44
C ARG A 73 2.38 7.92 8.55
N ILE A 74 1.66 7.01 7.89
CA ILE A 74 0.19 6.89 7.98
C ILE A 74 -0.29 6.68 9.43
N THR A 75 0.51 5.97 10.24
CA THR A 75 0.15 5.73 11.65
C THR A 75 0.24 7.01 12.48
N ASN A 76 1.29 7.82 12.24
CA ASN A 76 1.62 8.98 13.06
C ASN A 76 0.93 10.28 12.60
N GLU A 77 0.52 10.35 11.34
CA GLU A 77 -0.01 11.56 10.72
C GLU A 77 -1.38 11.32 10.08
N LYS A 78 -2.18 12.40 10.00
CA LYS A 78 -3.37 12.41 9.17
C LYS A 78 -2.97 12.74 7.73
N ILE A 79 -2.71 11.70 6.95
CA ILE A 79 -2.52 11.82 5.50
C ILE A 79 -3.86 12.08 4.81
N SER A 80 -3.84 13.00 3.85
CA SER A 80 -4.95 13.27 2.95
C SER A 80 -4.99 12.25 1.80
N LYS A 81 -6.13 12.21 1.09
CA LYS A 81 -6.25 11.42 -0.13
C LYS A 81 -5.21 11.85 -1.19
N LYS A 82 -4.89 13.14 -1.24
CA LYS A 82 -3.90 13.70 -2.16
C LYS A 82 -2.49 13.19 -1.86
N ASP A 83 -2.09 13.16 -0.59
CA ASP A 83 -0.77 12.61 -0.19
C ASP A 83 -0.61 11.14 -0.62
N LEU A 84 -1.70 10.37 -0.53
CA LEU A 84 -1.72 8.98 -0.96
C LEU A 84 -1.59 8.82 -2.48
N GLU A 85 -2.26 9.69 -3.24
CA GLU A 85 -2.18 9.73 -4.70
C GLU A 85 -0.79 10.15 -5.18
N GLU A 86 -0.19 11.17 -4.55
CA GLU A 86 1.18 11.63 -4.81
C GLU A 86 2.20 10.51 -4.55
N PHE A 87 2.07 9.81 -3.42
CA PHE A 87 2.93 8.67 -3.12
C PHE A 87 2.85 7.57 -4.20
N TYR A 88 1.66 7.26 -4.70
CA TYR A 88 1.53 6.25 -5.77
C TYR A 88 2.20 6.69 -7.08
N GLU A 89 2.12 7.97 -7.43
CA GLU A 89 2.81 8.51 -8.62
C GLU A 89 4.33 8.55 -8.43
N GLU A 90 4.83 8.85 -7.23
CA GLU A 90 6.26 8.75 -6.90
C GLU A 90 6.79 7.33 -7.10
N ILE A 91 6.10 6.33 -6.56
CA ILE A 91 6.47 4.93 -6.75
C ILE A 91 6.42 4.56 -8.24
N ARG A 92 5.39 4.99 -8.97
CA ARG A 92 5.25 4.74 -10.40
C ARG A 92 6.41 5.31 -11.22
N ASN A 93 6.87 6.52 -10.89
CA ASN A 93 7.99 7.17 -11.57
C ASN A 93 9.35 6.53 -11.23
N SER A 94 9.38 5.68 -10.20
CA SER A 94 10.58 4.98 -9.74
C SER A 94 10.74 3.57 -10.34
N ILE A 95 9.85 3.14 -11.27
CA ILE A 95 9.79 1.78 -11.87
C ILE A 95 9.59 1.72 -13.40
#